data_AF-A0A2V9NVA6-F1
#
_entry.id   AF-A0A2V9NVA6-F1
#
_cell.length_a   1.000
_cell.length_b   1.000
_cell.length_c   1.000
_cell.angle_alpha   90.00
_cell.angle_beta   90.00
_cell.angle_gamma   90.00
#
_symmetry.space_group_name_H-M   'P 1'
#
loop_
_entity.id
_entity.type
_entity.pdbx_description
1 polymer ?
#
loop_
_entity_poly.entity_id
_entity_poly.type
_entity_poly.pdbx_seq_one_letter_code
_entity_poly.pdbx_strand_id
1 'polypeptide(L)'
;MSADTLTRQVGAKARSGCLGCLWQVGLVLLLGVVLMIALTGVFYPWAFYLGGKFHILPYWQGVGRAHAKSGDYLVWVQFEPTTRGSRLYMASNLTGNAYVCTPKAERFRMHLGGSMRKNLNLSTDGEAISLYMNYWPLFYGQFIGDRRPRLEFRGKWQNPNIVMDDHGSIGRAFEPDGTVYRGHGGSRPYMDEVVPITFVQGSRSEFDKACAALRR
;
A
#
# COMPACT_ATOMS: atom_id res chain seq x y z
N MET A 1 37.64 -31.34 -69.26
CA MET A 1 38.47 -30.10 -69.15
C MET A 1 37.52 -28.95 -69.39
N SER A 2 37.21 -28.01 -68.50
CA SER A 2 37.67 -27.59 -67.17
C SER A 2 36.41 -27.00 -66.49
N ALA A 3 36.07 -27.42 -65.26
CA ALA A 3 36.34 -26.67 -64.03
C ALA A 3 36.03 -25.16 -64.15
N ASP A 4 34.86 -24.74 -63.66
CA ASP A 4 34.77 -23.46 -62.95
C ASP A 4 33.77 -23.52 -61.81
N THR A 5 34.31 -23.19 -60.65
CA THR A 5 33.72 -23.29 -59.32
C THR A 5 33.22 -21.91 -58.96
N LEU A 6 31.91 -21.71 -58.83
CA LEU A 6 31.35 -20.50 -58.22
C LEU A 6 30.61 -20.84 -56.92
N THR A 7 31.41 -20.85 -55.85
CA THR A 7 31.15 -20.17 -54.57
C THR A 7 29.69 -19.88 -54.20
N ARG A 8 29.12 -20.82 -53.42
CA ARG A 8 28.73 -20.62 -52.00
C ARG A 8 28.41 -19.17 -51.60
N GLN A 9 27.13 -18.85 -51.43
CA GLN A 9 26.63 -18.10 -50.29
C GLN A 9 25.23 -18.61 -49.88
N VAL A 10 25.23 -19.67 -49.07
CA VAL A 10 24.12 -19.93 -48.16
C VAL A 10 24.14 -18.76 -47.18
N GLY A 11 23.26 -17.77 -47.40
CA GLY A 11 23.05 -16.69 -46.47
C GLY A 11 22.67 -17.29 -45.11
N ALA A 12 23.63 -17.31 -44.20
CA ALA A 12 23.36 -17.57 -42.80
C ALA A 12 22.47 -16.42 -42.31
N LYS A 13 21.14 -16.62 -42.38
CA LYS A 13 20.20 -15.82 -41.61
C LYS A 13 20.61 -16.00 -40.16
N ALA A 14 21.30 -15.00 -39.62
CA ALA A 14 21.54 -14.89 -38.20
C ALA A 14 20.18 -15.03 -37.53
N ARG A 15 19.97 -16.17 -36.86
CA ARG A 15 18.87 -16.35 -35.94
C ARG A 15 19.16 -15.42 -34.76
N SER A 16 18.83 -14.14 -34.89
CA SER A 16 18.72 -13.21 -33.77
C SER A 16 17.47 -13.62 -32.97
N GLY A 17 17.56 -14.78 -32.34
CA GLY A 17 16.52 -15.35 -31.50
C GLY A 17 16.29 -14.45 -30.29
N CYS A 18 15.02 -14.32 -29.90
CA CYS A 18 14.42 -13.88 -28.62
C CYS A 18 15.02 -12.73 -27.79
N LEU A 19 16.32 -12.49 -27.76
CA LEU A 19 17.01 -11.46 -26.99
C LEU A 19 16.69 -10.04 -27.49
N GLY A 20 16.53 -9.84 -28.80
CA GLY A 20 16.09 -8.56 -29.35
C GLY A 20 14.68 -8.16 -28.90
N CYS A 21 13.77 -9.14 -28.84
CA CYS A 21 12.41 -8.93 -28.32
C CYS A 21 12.42 -8.66 -26.81
N LEU A 22 13.26 -9.35 -26.03
CA LEU A 22 13.37 -9.11 -24.58
C LEU A 22 13.92 -7.70 -24.28
N TRP A 23 14.91 -7.24 -25.03
CA TRP A 23 15.43 -5.88 -24.90
C TRP A 23 14.37 -4.82 -25.27
N GLN A 24 13.66 -5.03 -26.38
CA GLN A 24 12.55 -4.14 -26.78
C GLN A 24 11.43 -4.11 -25.74
N VAL A 25 11.05 -5.26 -25.18
CA VAL A 25 10.06 -5.33 -24.10
C VAL A 25 10.54 -4.59 -22.86
N GLY A 26 11.80 -4.79 -22.46
CA GLY A 26 12.40 -4.07 -21.34
C GLY A 26 12.37 -2.55 -21.53
N LEU A 27 12.69 -2.08 -22.73
CA LEU A 27 12.66 -0.65 -23.08
C LEU A 27 11.22 -0.09 -23.08
N VAL A 28 10.25 -0.82 -23.61
CA VAL A 28 8.83 -0.42 -23.58
C VAL A 28 8.32 -0.34 -22.14
N LEU A 29 8.66 -1.32 -21.28
CA LEU A 29 8.29 -1.30 -19.87
C LEU A 29 8.92 -0.11 -19.14
N LEU A 30 10.20 0.16 -19.39
CA LEU A 30 10.88 1.32 -18.80
C LEU A 30 10.21 2.63 -19.23
N LEU A 31 9.94 2.81 -20.52
CA LEU A 31 9.22 3.98 -21.02
C LEU A 31 7.82 4.10 -20.41
N GLY A 32 7.12 2.97 -20.22
CA GLY A 32 5.83 2.93 -19.53
C GLY A 32 5.91 3.42 -18.09
N VAL A 33 6.92 2.99 -17.34
CA VAL A 33 7.15 3.45 -15.95
C VAL A 33 7.48 4.94 -15.92
N VAL A 34 8.39 5.40 -16.79
CA VAL A 34 8.76 6.82 -16.89
C VAL A 34 7.55 7.69 -17.23
N LEU A 35 6.72 7.25 -18.17
CA LEU A 35 5.48 7.95 -18.54
C LEU A 35 4.51 8.04 -17.36
N MET A 36 4.32 6.96 -16.61
CA MET A 36 3.45 6.95 -15.42
C MET A 36 3.94 7.92 -14.33
N ILE A 37 5.25 7.96 -14.08
CA ILE A 37 5.86 8.90 -13.14
C ILE A 37 5.66 10.35 -13.64
N ALA A 38 5.91 10.62 -14.92
CA ALA A 38 5.72 11.94 -15.51
C ALA A 38 4.26 12.42 -15.42
N LEU A 39 3.29 11.57 -15.73
CA LEU A 39 1.86 11.88 -15.57
C LEU A 39 1.52 12.20 -14.12
N THR A 40 2.05 11.41 -13.17
CA THR A 40 1.86 11.69 -11.73
C THR A 40 2.46 13.04 -11.34
N GLY A 41 3.63 13.41 -11.88
CA GLY A 41 4.26 14.71 -11.64
C GLY A 41 3.44 15.88 -12.13
N VAL A 42 2.75 15.73 -13.26
CA VAL A 42 1.89 16.78 -13.84
C VAL A 42 0.58 16.93 -13.06
N PHE A 43 -0.09 15.82 -12.73
CA PHE A 43 -1.43 15.85 -12.13
C PHE A 43 -1.43 15.87 -10.58
N TYR A 44 -0.36 15.34 -9.95
CA TYR A 44 -0.24 15.17 -8.50
C TYR A 44 1.18 15.50 -8.02
N PRO A 45 1.70 16.72 -8.25
CA PRO A 45 3.07 17.07 -7.87
C PRO A 45 3.35 16.91 -6.37
N TRP A 46 2.34 17.09 -5.52
CA TRP A 46 2.39 16.86 -4.08
C TRP A 46 2.71 15.42 -3.70
N ALA A 47 2.45 14.44 -4.58
CA ALA A 47 2.70 13.02 -4.34
C ALA A 47 4.19 12.72 -4.12
N PHE A 48 5.06 13.48 -4.78
CA PHE A 48 6.51 13.36 -4.63
C PHE A 48 6.99 13.94 -3.29
N TYR A 49 6.17 14.74 -2.62
CA TYR A 49 6.52 15.44 -1.38
C TYR A 49 5.75 14.91 -0.16
N LEU A 50 5.21 13.69 -0.24
CA LEU A 50 4.55 13.03 0.88
C LEU A 50 5.48 12.96 2.10
N GLY A 51 5.04 13.49 3.24
CA GLY A 51 5.86 13.59 4.45
C GLY A 51 6.90 14.72 4.41
N GLY A 52 6.76 15.68 3.50
CA GLY A 52 7.58 16.90 3.44
C GLY A 52 8.97 16.73 2.81
N LYS A 53 9.26 15.55 2.23
CA LYS A 53 10.52 15.26 1.53
C LYS A 53 10.24 14.78 0.12
N PHE A 54 11.13 15.11 -0.81
CA PHE A 54 11.04 14.63 -2.19
C PHE A 54 11.39 13.14 -2.30
N HIS A 55 10.54 12.39 -2.99
CA HIS A 55 10.71 10.97 -3.30
C HIS A 55 10.51 10.77 -4.80
N ILE A 56 11.45 10.11 -5.47
CA ILE A 56 11.32 9.79 -6.91
C ILE A 56 10.11 8.87 -7.15
N LEU A 57 9.88 7.95 -6.22
CA LEU A 57 8.71 7.09 -6.22
C LEU A 57 7.64 7.73 -5.32
N PRO A 58 6.46 8.07 -5.87
CA PRO A 58 5.43 8.84 -5.16
C PRO A 58 4.61 7.97 -4.20
N TYR A 59 5.28 7.30 -3.26
CA TYR A 59 4.65 6.53 -2.20
C TYR A 59 5.19 6.94 -0.84
N TRP A 60 4.42 6.67 0.20
CA TRP A 60 4.83 6.79 1.58
C TRP A 60 4.64 5.46 2.30
N GLN A 61 5.52 5.15 3.24
CA GLN A 61 5.37 4.00 4.12
C GLN A 61 5.76 4.35 5.55
N GLY A 62 5.06 3.73 6.50
CA GLY A 62 5.29 3.97 7.91
C GLY A 62 4.75 2.89 8.82
N VAL A 63 5.25 2.92 10.05
CA VAL A 63 4.85 2.03 11.14
C VAL A 63 4.23 2.88 12.24
N GLY A 64 3.06 2.47 12.72
CA GLY A 64 2.41 3.03 13.88
C GLY A 64 2.21 1.98 14.96
N ARG A 65 2.25 2.42 16.22
CA ARG A 65 1.90 1.61 17.39
C ARG A 65 0.61 2.14 17.99
N ALA A 66 -0.32 1.25 18.26
CA ALA A 66 -1.59 1.55 18.90
C ALA A 66 -1.67 0.77 20.21
N HIS A 67 -1.91 1.49 21.30
CA HIS A 67 -2.08 0.93 22.63
C HIS A 67 -3.57 0.89 22.96
N ALA A 68 -4.21 -0.27 22.81
CA ALA A 68 -5.62 -0.47 23.09
C ALA A 68 -5.81 -1.28 24.38
N LYS A 69 -7.03 -1.29 24.94
CA LYS A 69 -7.36 -2.14 26.10
C LYS A 69 -7.19 -3.63 25.82
N SER A 70 -7.38 -4.06 24.57
CA SER A 70 -7.14 -5.44 24.15
C SER A 70 -5.66 -5.79 23.93
N GLY A 71 -4.76 -4.80 24.06
CA GLY A 71 -3.31 -4.94 23.98
C GLY A 71 -2.66 -4.04 22.93
N ASP A 72 -1.38 -4.29 22.69
CA ASP A 72 -0.57 -3.52 21.74
C ASP A 72 -0.68 -4.04 20.31
N TYR A 73 -0.99 -3.13 19.40
CA TYR A 73 -1.08 -3.38 17.97
C TYR A 73 0.04 -2.63 17.23
N LEU A 74 0.63 -3.29 16.25
CA LEU A 74 1.50 -2.63 15.27
C LEU A 74 0.79 -2.59 13.93
N VAL A 75 0.88 -1.45 13.27
CA VAL A 75 0.30 -1.25 11.94
C VAL A 75 1.38 -0.72 11.03
N TRP A 76 1.65 -1.42 9.93
CA TRP A 76 2.44 -0.90 8.84
C TRP A 76 1.53 -0.54 7.68
N VAL A 77 1.80 0.60 7.05
CA VAL A 77 1.09 1.06 5.88
C VAL A 77 2.08 1.43 4.80
N GLN A 78 1.73 1.15 3.55
CA GLN A 78 2.36 1.70 2.37
C GLN A 78 1.27 2.12 1.41
N PHE A 79 1.30 3.37 0.96
CA PHE A 79 0.30 3.90 0.06
C PHE A 79 0.88 4.90 -0.93
N GLU A 80 0.19 5.02 -2.06
CA GLU A 80 0.48 5.95 -3.14
C GLU A 80 -0.83 6.59 -3.63
N PRO A 81 -0.77 7.79 -4.24
CA PRO A 81 -1.95 8.38 -4.86
C PRO A 81 -2.43 7.57 -6.05
N THR A 82 -3.75 7.50 -6.22
CA THR A 82 -4.36 6.87 -7.40
C THR A 82 -5.03 7.90 -8.30
N THR A 83 -4.88 7.70 -9.61
CA THR A 83 -5.55 8.47 -10.66
C THR A 83 -7.04 8.12 -10.80
N ARG A 84 -7.52 7.07 -10.10
CA ARG A 84 -8.89 6.53 -10.23
C ARG A 84 -9.99 7.31 -9.49
N GLY A 85 -9.69 8.47 -8.90
CA GLY A 85 -10.66 9.34 -8.24
C GLY A 85 -11.58 10.09 -9.22
N SER A 86 -12.34 9.36 -10.05
CA SER A 86 -13.31 9.99 -10.97
C SER A 86 -14.52 10.52 -10.18
N ARG A 87 -15.20 11.56 -10.69
CA ARG A 87 -16.48 12.04 -10.12
C ARG A 87 -17.60 10.98 -10.16
N LEU A 88 -17.44 9.94 -10.98
CA LEU A 88 -18.44 8.90 -11.24
C LEU A 88 -18.29 7.69 -10.31
N TYR A 89 -17.08 7.43 -9.82
CA TYR A 89 -16.80 6.41 -8.81
C TYR A 89 -16.08 7.09 -7.66
N MET A 90 -16.72 7.23 -6.49
CA MET A 90 -16.10 7.75 -5.26
C MET A 90 -15.04 6.75 -4.73
N ALA A 91 -14.02 6.48 -5.53
CA ALA A 91 -12.87 5.71 -5.14
C ALA A 91 -11.91 6.63 -4.38
N SER A 92 -11.54 6.16 -3.19
CA SER A 92 -10.25 6.39 -2.52
C SER A 92 -9.20 7.03 -3.43
N ASN A 93 -8.65 8.20 -3.08
CA ASN A 93 -7.56 8.83 -3.85
C ASN A 93 -6.17 8.33 -3.42
N LEU A 94 -6.11 7.46 -2.41
CA LEU A 94 -4.93 6.69 -2.05
C LEU A 94 -5.20 5.20 -2.25
N THR A 95 -4.17 4.43 -2.56
CA THR A 95 -4.24 2.97 -2.65
C THR A 95 -2.97 2.37 -2.10
N GLY A 96 -3.03 1.15 -1.57
CA GLY A 96 -1.83 0.52 -1.06
C GLY A 96 -2.05 -0.79 -0.33
N ASN A 97 -1.06 -1.14 0.49
CA ASN A 97 -1.08 -2.33 1.33
C ASN A 97 -0.88 -1.93 2.79
N ALA A 98 -1.45 -2.72 3.69
CA ALA A 98 -1.19 -2.59 5.11
C ALA A 98 -0.96 -3.97 5.73
N TYR A 99 -0.27 -3.97 6.87
CA TYR A 99 -0.11 -5.13 7.73
C TYR A 99 -0.46 -4.74 9.16
N VAL A 100 -1.20 -5.59 9.83
CA VAL A 100 -1.53 -5.44 11.25
C VAL A 100 -0.93 -6.61 12.00
N CYS A 101 -0.20 -6.32 13.08
CA CYS A 101 0.26 -7.28 14.07
C CYS A 101 -0.60 -7.14 15.32
N THR A 102 -1.22 -8.22 15.78
CA THR A 102 -2.01 -8.24 17.01
C THR A 102 -1.13 -8.44 18.25
N PRO A 103 -1.67 -8.27 19.46
CA PRO A 103 -0.97 -8.60 20.71
C PRO A 103 -0.50 -10.06 20.77
N LYS A 104 -1.19 -10.96 20.07
CA LYS A 104 -0.80 -12.38 19.93
C LYS A 104 0.25 -12.63 18.84
N ALA A 105 0.83 -11.56 18.28
CA ALA A 105 1.75 -11.57 17.15
C ALA A 105 1.21 -12.23 15.87
N GLU A 106 -0.11 -12.23 15.70
CA GLU A 106 -0.74 -12.65 14.45
C GLU A 106 -0.65 -11.51 13.42
N ARG A 107 -0.36 -11.86 12.17
CA ARG A 107 -0.17 -10.89 11.09
C ARG A 107 -1.28 -10.97 10.06
N PHE A 108 -1.94 -9.84 9.82
CA PHE A 108 -2.99 -9.72 8.83
C PHE A 108 -2.50 -8.84 7.68
N ARG A 109 -2.45 -9.40 6.46
CA ARG A 109 -2.26 -8.62 5.24
C ARG A 109 -3.59 -7.96 4.87
N MET A 110 -3.57 -6.67 4.62
CA MET A 110 -4.75 -5.88 4.34
C MET A 110 -4.57 -5.05 3.08
N HIS A 111 -5.66 -4.90 2.33
CA HIS A 111 -5.74 -3.90 1.28
C HIS A 111 -5.99 -2.54 1.93
N LEU A 112 -5.25 -1.52 1.52
CA LEU A 112 -5.38 -0.17 2.04
C LEU A 112 -6.00 0.74 0.98
N GLY A 113 -6.99 1.52 1.39
CA GLY A 113 -7.41 2.74 0.71
C GLY A 113 -7.30 3.93 1.66
N GLY A 114 -7.46 5.12 1.12
CA GLY A 114 -7.52 6.34 1.89
C GLY A 114 -8.08 7.50 1.08
N SER A 115 -8.48 8.54 1.80
CA SER A 115 -8.88 9.80 1.19
C SER A 115 -8.04 10.96 1.73
N MET A 116 -7.65 11.85 0.81
CA MET A 116 -7.04 13.15 1.04
C MET A 116 -7.77 14.20 0.19
N ARG A 117 -7.50 15.48 0.44
CA ARG A 117 -8.00 16.56 -0.40
C ARG A 117 -7.48 16.43 -1.83
N LYS A 118 -8.28 16.83 -2.83
CA LYS A 118 -7.92 16.72 -4.25
C LYS A 118 -6.82 17.71 -4.68
N ASN A 119 -6.94 18.96 -4.22
CA ASN A 119 -6.05 20.06 -4.60
C ASN A 119 -5.12 20.39 -3.43
N LEU A 120 -4.13 19.52 -3.22
CA LEU A 120 -3.11 19.70 -2.19
C LEU A 120 -2.04 20.68 -2.69
N ASN A 121 -1.49 21.45 -1.76
CA ASN A 121 -0.27 22.19 -2.00
C ASN A 121 0.91 21.21 -2.14
N LEU A 122 2.07 21.71 -2.56
CA LEU A 122 3.27 20.88 -2.66
C LEU A 122 3.65 20.24 -1.32
N SER A 123 3.43 20.95 -0.21
CA SER A 123 3.54 20.39 1.14
C SER A 123 2.25 19.72 1.57
N THR A 124 2.37 18.52 2.15
CA THR A 124 1.25 17.81 2.79
C THR A 124 1.07 18.20 4.25
N ASP A 125 1.90 19.08 4.82
CA ASP A 125 1.85 19.36 6.26
C ASP A 125 0.49 19.93 6.69
N GLY A 126 -0.06 19.41 7.78
CA GLY A 126 -1.38 19.77 8.29
C GLY A 126 -2.57 19.26 7.47
N GLU A 127 -2.35 18.65 6.30
CA GLU A 127 -3.43 18.17 5.45
C GLU A 127 -4.09 16.93 6.04
N ALA A 128 -5.41 16.89 5.99
CA ALA A 128 -6.19 15.78 6.51
C ALA A 128 -6.03 14.53 5.64
N ILE A 129 -5.95 13.38 6.30
CA ILE A 129 -5.86 12.07 5.67
C ILE A 129 -6.71 11.08 6.46
N SER A 130 -7.44 10.26 5.72
CA SER A 130 -8.12 9.08 6.25
C SER A 130 -7.57 7.86 5.55
N LEU A 131 -7.35 6.79 6.31
CA LEU A 131 -6.92 5.50 5.83
C LEU A 131 -7.95 4.48 6.26
N TYR A 132 -8.36 3.61 5.37
CA TYR A 132 -9.14 2.44 5.71
C TYR A 132 -8.44 1.20 5.16
N MET A 133 -8.54 0.11 5.89
CA MET A 133 -7.94 -1.14 5.48
C MET A 133 -8.86 -2.29 5.83
N ASN A 134 -8.87 -3.28 4.95
CA ASN A 134 -9.69 -4.48 5.12
C ASN A 134 -8.89 -5.71 4.71
N TYR A 135 -9.19 -6.84 5.33
CA TYR A 135 -8.55 -8.10 4.98
C TYR A 135 -8.82 -8.45 3.51
N TRP A 136 -7.76 -8.90 2.83
CA TRP A 136 -7.83 -9.32 1.43
C TRP A 136 -6.90 -10.54 1.22
N PRO A 137 -7.44 -11.78 1.19
CA PRO A 137 -6.62 -12.96 0.96
C PRO A 137 -6.12 -13.01 -0.50
N LEU A 138 -4.87 -13.43 -0.69
CA LEU A 138 -4.21 -13.51 -2.01
C LEU A 138 -4.68 -14.68 -2.89
N PHE A 139 -5.15 -15.76 -2.27
CA PHE A 139 -5.31 -17.07 -2.94
C PHE A 139 -6.73 -17.64 -2.92
N TYR A 140 -7.70 -16.91 -2.40
CA TYR A 140 -9.09 -17.35 -2.41
C TYR A 140 -9.92 -16.23 -3.04
N GLY A 141 -10.58 -16.57 -4.14
CA GLY A 141 -11.35 -15.64 -4.96
C GLY A 141 -12.40 -14.87 -4.16
N GLN A 142 -13.11 -14.00 -4.87
CA GLN A 142 -14.15 -13.08 -4.40
C GLN A 142 -15.33 -13.72 -3.60
N PHE A 143 -15.23 -15.01 -3.23
CA PHE A 143 -16.23 -15.83 -2.57
C PHE A 143 -16.16 -15.84 -1.03
N ILE A 144 -15.08 -15.36 -0.42
CA ILE A 144 -15.07 -15.08 1.02
C ILE A 144 -15.49 -13.61 1.21
N GLY A 145 -16.78 -13.40 1.48
CA GLY A 145 -17.34 -12.06 1.74
C GLY A 145 -16.82 -11.42 3.03
N ASP A 146 -16.17 -12.20 3.91
CA ASP A 146 -15.62 -11.69 5.16
C ASP A 146 -14.30 -10.95 4.94
N ARG A 147 -14.36 -9.61 5.00
CA ARG A 147 -13.23 -8.70 4.87
C ARG A 147 -12.67 -8.22 6.22
N ARG A 148 -12.95 -8.96 7.30
CA ARG A 148 -12.48 -8.63 8.64
C ARG A 148 -11.04 -9.13 8.88
N PRO A 149 -10.25 -8.44 9.73
CA PRO A 149 -10.59 -7.20 10.43
C PRO A 149 -10.70 -6.01 9.45
N ARG A 150 -11.48 -5.00 9.82
CA ARG A 150 -11.54 -3.71 9.11
C ARG A 150 -11.10 -2.64 10.07
N LEU A 151 -10.06 -1.90 9.70
CA LEU A 151 -9.55 -0.78 10.47
C LEU A 151 -9.71 0.51 9.68
N GLU A 152 -9.91 1.59 10.43
CA GLU A 152 -10.01 2.93 9.91
C GLU A 152 -9.16 3.83 10.80
N PHE A 153 -8.41 4.72 10.17
CA PHE A 153 -7.61 5.71 10.84
C PHE A 153 -7.95 7.07 10.26
N ARG A 154 -8.15 8.07 11.12
CA ARG A 154 -8.42 9.45 10.70
C ARG A 154 -7.46 10.40 11.40
N GLY A 155 -6.95 11.36 10.65
CA GLY A 155 -6.04 12.33 11.21
C GLY A 155 -5.50 13.29 10.17
N LYS A 156 -4.25 13.71 10.39
CA LYS A 156 -3.57 14.67 9.54
C LYS A 156 -2.08 14.41 9.50
N TRP A 157 -1.46 14.92 8.45
CA TRP A 157 -0.02 15.00 8.35
C TRP A 157 0.53 15.96 9.40
N GLN A 158 1.60 15.52 10.07
CA GLN A 158 2.50 16.34 10.86
C GLN A 158 3.90 15.94 10.39
N ASN A 159 4.33 16.53 9.28
CA ASN A 159 5.44 16.00 8.48
C ASN A 159 6.70 15.74 9.35
N PRO A 160 7.40 14.60 9.17
CA PRO A 160 7.16 13.54 8.19
C PRO A 160 6.15 12.47 8.63
N ASN A 161 5.54 12.64 9.80
CA ASN A 161 4.67 11.67 10.45
C ASN A 161 3.20 11.91 10.10
N ILE A 162 2.38 10.91 10.41
CA ILE A 162 0.92 11.03 10.32
C ILE A 162 0.37 10.75 11.71
N VAL A 163 -0.32 11.74 12.28
CA VAL A 163 -0.93 11.63 13.60
C VAL A 163 -2.41 11.40 13.41
N MET A 164 -2.90 10.27 13.92
CA MET A 164 -4.25 9.76 13.69
C MET A 164 -4.83 9.14 14.96
N ASP A 165 -6.10 8.80 14.90
CA ASP A 165 -6.75 7.86 15.81
C ASP A 165 -7.46 6.76 15.00
N ASP A 166 -7.76 5.64 15.64
CA ASP A 166 -8.43 4.50 15.03
C ASP A 166 -9.95 4.66 14.89
N HIS A 167 -10.52 5.77 15.38
CA HIS A 167 -11.95 6.01 15.45
C HIS A 167 -12.76 4.83 16.05
N GLY A 168 -12.17 4.12 17.02
CA GLY A 168 -12.67 2.90 17.66
C GLY A 168 -12.71 1.66 16.77
N SER A 169 -12.05 1.68 15.63
CA SER A 169 -12.04 0.56 14.69
C SER A 169 -11.29 -0.66 15.23
N ILE A 170 -10.23 -0.50 16.03
CA ILE A 170 -9.52 -1.60 16.69
C ILE A 170 -10.45 -2.28 17.70
N GLY A 171 -11.10 -1.48 18.56
CA GLY A 171 -12.06 -1.98 19.55
C GLY A 171 -13.29 -2.66 18.93
N ARG A 172 -13.61 -2.41 17.65
CA ARG A 172 -14.65 -3.12 16.88
C ARG A 172 -14.13 -4.32 16.10
N ALA A 173 -12.85 -4.33 15.73
CA ALA A 173 -12.26 -5.35 14.88
C ALA A 173 -11.71 -6.55 15.66
N PHE A 174 -11.32 -6.35 16.91
CA PHE A 174 -10.72 -7.38 17.76
C PHE A 174 -11.50 -7.59 19.05
N GLU A 175 -11.49 -8.82 19.56
CA GLU A 175 -11.98 -9.19 20.88
C GLU A 175 -11.04 -8.66 21.97
N PRO A 176 -11.48 -8.62 23.26
CA PRO A 176 -10.62 -8.21 24.37
C PRO A 176 -9.33 -9.02 24.50
N ASP A 177 -9.32 -10.26 23.99
CA ASP A 177 -8.13 -11.12 23.98
C ASP A 177 -7.21 -10.86 22.77
N GLY A 178 -7.56 -9.94 21.87
CA GLY A 178 -6.80 -9.58 20.69
C GLY A 178 -7.09 -10.43 19.44
N THR A 179 -8.01 -11.39 19.50
CA THR A 179 -8.43 -12.19 18.33
C THR A 179 -9.37 -11.41 17.43
N VAL A 180 -9.43 -11.73 16.14
CA VAL A 180 -10.35 -11.05 15.20
C VAL A 180 -11.79 -11.36 15.56
N TYR A 181 -12.61 -10.32 15.69
CA TYR A 181 -14.05 -10.47 15.91
C TYR A 181 -14.76 -11.02 14.66
N ARG A 182 -15.24 -12.27 14.75
CA ARG A 182 -15.95 -12.97 13.68
C ARG A 182 -17.47 -12.79 13.71
N GLY A 183 -18.03 -12.19 14.76
CA GLY A 183 -19.46 -12.27 15.08
C GLY A 183 -20.43 -11.68 14.03
N HIS A 184 -21.60 -12.30 13.91
CA HIS A 184 -22.80 -11.78 13.25
C HIS A 184 -23.85 -11.48 14.32
N GLY A 185 -23.86 -10.26 14.87
CA GLY A 185 -24.83 -9.93 15.90
C GLY A 185 -24.82 -8.45 16.26
N GLY A 186 -25.99 -7.80 16.22
CA GLY A 186 -26.19 -6.39 16.56
C GLY A 186 -26.08 -6.07 18.05
N SER A 187 -25.63 -7.01 18.88
CA SER A 187 -25.55 -6.91 20.34
C SER A 187 -24.12 -6.68 20.86
N ARG A 188 -23.13 -6.46 19.98
CA ARG A 188 -21.79 -6.06 20.45
C ARG A 188 -21.89 -4.67 21.07
N PRO A 189 -21.55 -4.50 22.37
CA PRO A 189 -21.47 -3.17 22.97
C PRO A 189 -20.54 -2.30 22.15
N TYR A 190 -20.96 -1.07 21.84
CA TYR A 190 -20.08 -0.12 21.19
C TYR A 190 -18.89 0.13 22.12
N MET A 191 -17.70 -0.25 21.68
CA MET A 191 -16.48 0.03 22.42
C MET A 191 -16.11 1.49 22.13
N ASP A 192 -16.34 2.38 23.09
CA ASP A 192 -16.02 3.83 23.01
C ASP A 192 -14.51 4.12 23.08
N GLU A 193 -13.65 3.12 23.00
CA GLU A 193 -12.21 3.33 23.02
C GLU A 193 -11.74 3.86 21.66
N VAL A 194 -11.24 5.09 21.66
CA VAL A 194 -10.52 5.67 20.52
C VAL A 194 -9.04 5.63 20.84
N VAL A 195 -8.29 4.92 20.00
CA VAL A 195 -6.86 4.65 20.18
C VAL A 195 -6.05 5.60 19.32
N PRO A 196 -5.23 6.48 19.89
CA PRO A 196 -4.31 7.32 19.13
C PRO A 196 -3.20 6.46 18.51
N ILE A 197 -2.80 6.81 17.30
CA ILE A 197 -1.69 6.18 16.58
C ILE A 197 -0.90 7.24 15.81
N THR A 198 0.41 7.20 15.92
CA THR A 198 1.30 8.00 15.08
C THR A 198 2.06 7.07 14.16
N PHE A 199 1.87 7.24 12.86
CA PHE A 199 2.68 6.55 11.87
C PHE A 199 3.95 7.34 11.63
N VAL A 200 5.08 6.72 11.96
CA VAL A 200 6.43 7.23 11.68
C VAL A 200 6.95 6.55 10.43
N GLN A 201 7.71 7.28 9.62
CA GLN A 201 8.31 6.72 8.41
C GLN A 201 9.13 5.47 8.75
N GLY A 202 8.87 4.37 8.04
CA GLY A 202 9.40 3.06 8.40
C GLY A 202 9.10 1.99 7.37
N SER A 203 10.02 1.04 7.25
CA SER A 203 9.98 -0.07 6.30
C SER A 203 9.19 -1.26 6.83
N ARG A 204 8.78 -2.13 5.92
CA ARG A 204 8.16 -3.41 6.27
C ARG A 204 9.08 -4.31 7.12
N SER A 205 10.39 -4.26 6.90
CA SER A 205 11.35 -5.05 7.70
C SER A 205 11.36 -4.61 9.17
N GLU A 206 11.26 -3.31 9.43
CA GLU A 206 11.17 -2.79 10.80
C GLU A 206 9.87 -3.22 11.49
N PHE A 207 8.76 -3.20 10.75
CA PHE A 207 7.50 -3.78 11.22
C PHE A 207 7.63 -5.27 11.56
N ASP A 208 8.21 -6.07 10.67
CA ASP A 208 8.35 -7.52 10.89
C ASP A 208 9.22 -7.82 12.12
N LYS A 209 10.31 -7.06 12.32
CA LYS A 209 11.16 -7.16 13.51
C LYS A 209 10.40 -6.77 14.79
N ALA A 210 9.65 -5.67 14.76
CA ALA A 210 8.87 -5.20 15.90
C ALA A 210 7.74 -6.18 16.25
N CYS A 211 7.05 -6.74 15.26
CA CYS A 211 6.00 -7.73 15.45
C CYS A 211 6.57 -9.04 16.02
N ALA A 212 7.75 -9.48 15.56
CA ALA A 212 8.43 -10.65 16.12
C ALA A 212 8.82 -10.43 17.60
N ALA A 213 9.12 -9.20 18.00
CA ALA A 213 9.44 -8.87 19.39
C ALA A 213 8.24 -8.96 20.34
N LEU A 214 7.00 -8.87 19.83
CA LEU A 214 5.77 -9.03 20.62
C LEU A 214 5.49 -10.48 21.04
N ARG A 215 6.17 -11.47 20.45
CA ARG A 215 6.00 -12.91 20.81
C ARG A 215 6.62 -13.31 22.15
N ARG A 216 7.15 -12.36 22.93
CA ARG A 216 7.90 -12.64 24.16
C ARG A 216 7.01 -12.62 25.38
#